data_AF-A0A3B0TJM7-F1
#
_entry.id   AF-A0A3B0TJM7-F1
#
_cell.length_a   1.000
_cell.length_b   1.000
_cell.length_c   1.000
_cell.angle_alpha   90.00
_cell.angle_beta   90.00
_cell.angle_gamma   90.00
#
_symmetry.space_group_name_H-M   'P 1'
#
loop_
_entity.id
_entity.type
_entity.pdbx_description
1 polymer ?
#
loop_
_entity_poly.entity_id
_entity_poly.type
_entity_poly.pdbx_seq_one_letter_code
_entity_poly.pdbx_strand_id
1 'polypeptide(L)'
;MFGEKKFVGIVNNNILNEILGISMIVGSILVAFSKEKDEDEFISKIRLESLVWATYLNYAILFLAFIFVYDLSFLWVMIFNMFTILIFFIIRFNWQIRKFRKTAES
;
A
#
# COMPACT_ATOMS: atom_id res chain seq x y z
N MET A 1 -13.07 39.43 15.32
CA MET A 1 -11.74 39.19 15.93
C MET A 1 -11.12 38.00 15.20
N PHE A 2 -10.03 38.25 14.47
CA PHE A 2 -9.38 37.26 13.61
C PHE A 2 -8.88 36.09 14.46
N GLY A 3 -9.48 34.92 14.26
CA GLY A 3 -9.07 33.68 14.91
C GLY A 3 -7.69 33.26 14.41
N GLU A 4 -6.77 33.04 15.33
CA GLU A 4 -5.52 32.35 15.06
C GLU A 4 -5.84 30.92 14.61
N LYS A 5 -5.95 30.72 13.30
CA LYS A 5 -5.93 29.39 12.71
C LYS A 5 -4.50 28.86 12.84
N LYS A 6 -4.25 28.11 13.92
CA LYS A 6 -3.07 27.25 14.03
C LYS A 6 -3.15 26.18 12.94
N PHE A 7 -2.65 26.51 11.75
CA PHE A 7 -2.55 25.58 10.61
C PHE A 7 -1.51 24.48 10.83
N VAL A 8 -0.64 24.62 11.84
CA VAL A 8 0.32 23.59 12.27
C VAL A 8 0.27 23.51 13.79
N GLY A 9 -0.55 22.60 14.30
CA GLY A 9 -0.50 22.17 15.68
C GLY A 9 0.27 20.86 15.73
N ILE A 10 1.36 20.79 16.50
CA ILE A 10 1.86 19.49 16.95
C ILE A 10 0.80 18.97 17.91
N VAL A 11 -0.10 18.14 17.38
CA VAL A 11 -1.01 17.33 18.16
C VAL A 11 -0.12 16.31 18.90
N ASN A 12 -0.45 15.96 20.15
CA ASN A 12 0.14 14.80 20.81
C ASN A 12 -0.26 13.53 20.04
N ASN A 13 0.40 13.30 18.91
CA ASN A 13 0.25 12.13 18.07
C ASN A 13 1.31 11.12 18.47
N ASN A 14 0.94 9.86 18.35
CA ASN A 14 1.84 8.76 18.62
C ASN A 14 2.88 8.72 17.49
N ILE A 15 4.06 9.31 17.71
CA ILE A 15 5.18 9.39 16.73
C ILE A 15 5.48 8.00 16.13
N LEU A 16 5.23 6.93 16.89
CA LEU A 16 5.31 5.55 16.42
C LEU A 16 4.43 5.28 15.20
N ASN A 17 3.19 5.76 15.17
CA ASN A 17 2.27 5.57 14.04
C ASN A 17 2.79 6.27 12.77
N GLU A 18 3.37 7.46 12.94
CA GLU A 18 3.95 8.24 11.84
C GLU A 18 5.20 7.54 11.28
N ILE A 19 6.10 7.05 12.15
CA ILE A 19 7.28 6.26 11.76
C ILE A 19 6.86 4.96 11.07
N LEU A 20 5.85 4.26 11.59
CA LEU A 20 5.33 3.02 10.99
C LEU A 20 4.74 3.27 9.61
N GLY A 21 3.97 4.35 9.43
CA GLY A 21 3.42 4.73 8.13
C GLY A 21 4.51 5.03 7.10
N ILE A 22 5.51 5.84 7.48
CA ILE A 22 6.64 6.20 6.61
C ILE A 22 7.47 4.95 6.25
N SER A 23 7.80 4.12 7.23
CA SER A 23 8.58 2.90 7.00
C SER A 23 7.84 1.87 6.14
N MET A 24 6.51 1.76 6.27
CA MET A 24 5.68 0.97 5.35
C MET A 24 5.77 1.49 3.93
N ILE A 25 5.61 2.80 3.72
CA ILE A 25 5.67 3.40 2.38
C ILE A 25 7.05 3.19 1.76
N VAL A 26 8.11 3.55 2.49
CA VAL A 26 9.49 3.42 2.02
C VAL A 26 9.85 1.95 1.75
N GLY A 27 9.53 1.05 2.68
CA GLY A 27 9.75 -0.39 2.50
C GLY A 27 9.00 -0.94 1.29
N SER A 28 7.76 -0.51 1.09
CA SER A 28 6.95 -0.94 -0.06
C SER A 28 7.52 -0.44 -1.38
N ILE A 29 7.97 0.82 -1.44
CA ILE A 29 8.62 1.39 -2.63
C ILE A 29 9.95 0.69 -2.89
N LEU A 30 10.77 0.46 -1.85
CA LEU A 30 12.03 -0.26 -2.01
C LEU A 30 11.81 -1.69 -2.53
N VAL A 31 10.80 -2.41 -2.04
CA VAL A 31 10.43 -3.72 -2.57
C VAL A 31 9.89 -3.62 -4.00
N ALA A 32 9.06 -2.60 -4.28
CA ALA A 32 8.47 -2.37 -5.60
C ALA A 32 9.53 -2.01 -6.65
N PHE A 33 10.61 -1.35 -6.28
CA PHE A 33 11.66 -0.90 -7.18
C PHE A 33 12.99 -1.63 -6.97
N SER A 34 13.04 -2.66 -6.13
CA SER A 34 14.23 -3.50 -5.96
C SER A 34 14.62 -4.07 -7.32
N LYS A 35 15.88 -3.82 -7.68
CA LYS A 35 16.45 -4.27 -8.94
C LYS A 35 16.98 -5.68 -8.73
N GLU A 36 16.31 -6.64 -9.34
CA GLU A 36 16.73 -8.04 -9.24
C GLU A 36 17.77 -8.33 -10.31
N LYS A 37 18.83 -9.05 -9.92
CA LYS A 37 20.14 -9.09 -10.58
C LYS A 37 20.12 -9.69 -12.00
N ASP A 38 19.05 -10.40 -12.35
CA ASP A 38 18.67 -10.76 -13.71
C ASP A 38 17.24 -10.27 -13.94
N GLU A 39 17.06 -9.17 -14.67
CA GLU A 39 15.76 -8.70 -15.16
C GLU A 39 15.26 -9.65 -16.26
N ASP A 40 14.88 -10.87 -15.87
CA ASP A 40 13.98 -11.65 -16.70
C ASP A 40 12.70 -10.82 -16.85
N GLU A 41 12.32 -10.52 -18.10
CA GLU A 41 11.11 -9.77 -18.49
C GLU A 41 9.87 -10.22 -17.69
N PHE A 42 9.86 -11.50 -17.30
CA PHE A 42 8.87 -12.13 -16.44
C PHE A 42 8.74 -11.53 -15.03
N ILE A 43 9.83 -11.21 -14.33
CA ILE A 43 9.79 -10.60 -12.98
C ILE A 43 9.18 -9.20 -13.05
N SER A 44 9.55 -8.41 -14.06
CA SER A 44 8.98 -7.09 -14.32
C SER A 44 7.50 -7.17 -14.66
N LYS A 45 7.09 -8.19 -15.43
CA LYS A 45 5.68 -8.47 -15.71
C LYS A 45 4.90 -8.82 -14.44
N ILE A 46 5.41 -9.71 -13.58
CA ILE A 46 4.76 -10.07 -12.30
C ILE A 46 4.60 -8.85 -11.41
N ARG A 47 5.59 -7.96 -11.37
CA ARG A 47 5.56 -6.72 -10.60
C ARG A 47 4.42 -5.81 -11.07
N LEU A 48 4.36 -5.53 -12.36
CA LEU A 48 3.30 -4.69 -12.94
C LEU A 48 1.92 -5.31 -12.73
N GLU A 49 1.78 -6.62 -12.98
CA GLU A 49 0.52 -7.33 -12.78
C GLU A 49 0.07 -7.30 -11.32
N SER A 50 1.00 -7.48 -10.37
CA SER A 50 0.71 -7.39 -8.94
C SER A 50 0.26 -5.99 -8.54
N LEU A 51 0.85 -4.93 -9.12
CA LEU A 51 0.45 -3.56 -8.88
C LEU A 51 -0.96 -3.28 -9.40
N VAL A 52 -1.28 -3.76 -10.60
CA VAL A 52 -2.62 -3.64 -11.20
C VAL A 52 -3.67 -4.36 -10.33
N TRP A 53 -3.40 -5.60 -9.89
CA TRP A 53 -4.29 -6.33 -8.98
C TRP A 53 -4.49 -5.62 -7.64
N ALA A 54 -3.42 -5.08 -7.06
CA ALA A 54 -3.50 -4.30 -5.83
C ALA A 54 -4.34 -3.03 -6.01
N THR A 55 -4.21 -2.38 -7.16
CA THR A 55 -4.99 -1.19 -7.51
C THR A 55 -6.47 -1.53 -7.66
N TYR A 56 -6.81 -2.64 -8.35
CA TYR A 56 -8.20 -3.09 -8.46
C TYR A 56 -8.83 -3.39 -7.10
N LEU A 57 -8.11 -4.08 -6.22
CA LEU A 57 -8.61 -4.37 -4.87
C LEU A 57 -8.78 -3.09 -4.04
N ASN A 58 -7.85 -2.15 -4.15
CA ASN A 58 -7.93 -0.86 -3.47
C ASN A 58 -9.18 -0.08 -3.88
N TYR A 59 -9.43 0.03 -5.19
CA TYR A 59 -10.63 0.70 -5.72
C TYR A 59 -11.91 -0.07 -5.43
N ALA A 60 -11.88 -1.40 -5.40
CA ALA A 60 -13.04 -2.19 -4.99
C ALA A 60 -13.43 -1.90 -3.53
N ILE A 61 -12.46 -1.86 -2.62
CA ILE A 61 -12.70 -1.48 -1.22
C ILE A 61 -13.21 -0.05 -1.13
N LEU A 62 -12.63 0.88 -1.89
CA LEU A 62 -13.06 2.27 -1.90
C LEU A 62 -14.51 2.42 -2.39
N PHE A 63 -14.86 1.71 -3.46
CA PHE A 63 -16.22 1.69 -4.01
C PHE A 63 -17.22 1.13 -3.01
N LEU A 64 -16.89 0.02 -2.34
CA LEU A 64 -17.71 -0.53 -1.26
C LEU A 64 -17.82 0.46 -0.09
N ALA A 65 -16.75 1.14 0.28
CA ALA A 65 -16.76 2.13 1.35
C ALA A 65 -17.74 3.28 1.05
N PHE A 66 -17.80 3.75 -0.20
CA PHE A 66 -18.76 4.78 -0.62
C PHE A 66 -20.23 4.35 -0.49
N ILE A 67 -20.52 3.06 -0.67
CA ILE A 67 -21.89 2.53 -0.63
C ILE A 67 -22.29 2.14 0.79
N PHE A 68 -21.36 1.60 1.58
CA PHE A 68 -21.69 0.91 2.84
C PHE A 68 -21.24 1.67 4.10
N VAL A 69 -20.38 2.69 3.99
CA VAL A 69 -19.78 3.35 5.15
C VAL A 69 -20.04 4.86 5.11
N TYR A 70 -20.56 5.40 6.22
CA TYR A 70 -20.93 6.81 6.36
C TYR A 70 -20.21 7.50 7.53
N ASP A 71 -20.26 8.82 7.55
CA ASP A 71 -19.74 9.69 8.61
C ASP A 71 -18.25 9.46 8.94
N LEU A 72 -17.86 9.61 10.22
CA LEU A 72 -16.47 9.47 10.66
C LEU A 72 -15.89 8.07 10.41
N SER A 73 -16.74 7.04 10.32
CA SER A 73 -16.31 5.68 9.97
C SER A 73 -15.74 5.61 8.56
N PHE A 74 -16.25 6.40 7.62
CA PHE A 74 -15.73 6.47 6.26
C PHE A 74 -14.29 6.98 6.24
N LEU A 75 -13.98 8.02 7.04
CA LEU A 75 -12.62 8.56 7.15
C LEU A 75 -11.63 7.51 7.68
N TRP A 76 -12.02 6.71 8.69
CA TRP A 76 -11.19 5.62 9.17
C TRP A 76 -10.92 4.58 8.09
N VAL A 77 -11.95 4.17 7.34
CA VAL A 77 -11.78 3.22 6.23
C VAL A 77 -10.87 3.78 5.15
N MET A 78 -10.95 5.07 4.83
CA MET A 78 -10.02 5.71 3.89
C MET A 78 -8.57 5.65 4.38
N ILE A 79 -8.31 5.93 5.66
CA ILE A 79 -6.96 5.84 6.24
C ILE A 79 -6.39 4.43 6.07
N PHE A 80 -7.18 3.39 6.39
CA PHE A 80 -6.73 2.01 6.17
C PHE A 80 -6.58 1.68 4.68
N ASN A 81 -7.46 2.18 3.82
CA ASN A 81 -7.42 1.96 2.38
C ASN A 81 -6.08 2.43 1.78
N MET A 82 -5.51 3.54 2.26
CA MET A 82 -4.19 4.03 1.83
C MET A 82 -3.06 3.01 1.99
N PHE A 83 -3.10 2.18 3.04
CA PHE A 83 -2.10 1.13 3.26
C PHE A 83 -2.44 -0.18 2.55
N THR A 84 -3.71 -0.40 2.24
CA THR A 84 -4.20 -1.70 1.74
C THR A 84 -3.60 -2.03 0.37
N ILE A 85 -3.44 -1.03 -0.50
CA ILE A 85 -2.80 -1.20 -1.82
C ILE A 85 -1.35 -1.69 -1.69
N LEU A 86 -0.58 -1.09 -0.78
CA LEU A 86 0.83 -1.42 -0.58
C LEU A 86 0.99 -2.84 0.00
N ILE A 87 0.20 -3.17 1.02
CA ILE A 87 0.23 -4.49 1.66
C ILE A 87 -0.14 -5.59 0.66
N PHE A 88 -1.23 -5.39 -0.08
CA PHE A 88 -1.69 -6.40 -1.05
C PHE A 88 -0.69 -6.58 -2.19
N PHE A 89 -0.11 -5.49 -2.68
CA PHE A 89 0.95 -5.53 -3.68
C PHE A 89 2.12 -6.39 -3.22
N ILE A 90 2.67 -6.14 -2.02
CA ILE A 90 3.82 -6.88 -1.48
C ILE A 90 3.50 -8.36 -1.33
N ILE A 91 2.34 -8.70 -0.76
CA ILE A 91 1.94 -10.10 -0.54
C ILE A 91 1.83 -10.82 -1.88
N ARG A 92 1.13 -10.21 -2.85
CA ARG A 92 0.91 -10.81 -4.17
C ARG A 92 2.22 -11.01 -4.93
N PHE A 93 3.08 -9.99 -4.93
CA PHE A 93 4.37 -10.02 -5.59
C PHE A 93 5.29 -11.11 -5.01
N ASN A 94 5.46 -11.12 -3.68
CA ASN A 94 6.30 -12.13 -3.02
C ASN A 94 5.78 -13.55 -3.22
N TRP A 95 4.47 -13.75 -3.19
CA TRP A 95 3.87 -15.06 -3.41
C TRP A 95 4.12 -15.56 -4.85
N GLN A 96 3.95 -14.68 -5.85
CA GLN A 96 4.18 -15.03 -7.26
C GLN A 96 5.65 -15.36 -7.54
N ILE A 97 6.59 -14.58 -7.02
CA ILE A 97 8.02 -14.86 -7.17
C ILE A 97 8.41 -16.19 -6.52
N ARG A 98 7.92 -16.47 -5.31
CA ARG A 98 8.19 -17.74 -4.61
C ARG A 98 7.65 -18.94 -5.39
N LYS A 99 6.46 -18.80 -6.00
CA LYS A 99 5.88 -19.85 -6.85
C LYS A 99 6.72 -20.09 -8.11
N PHE A 100 7.17 -19.03 -8.76
CA PHE A 100 8.03 -19.12 -9.95
C PHE A 100 9.35 -19.85 -9.64
N ARG A 101 10.06 -19.44 -8.58
CA ARG A 101 11.33 -20.07 -8.18
C ARG A 101 11.20 -21.57 -7.89
N LYS A 102 10.13 -21.98 -7.22
CA LYS A 102 9.86 -23.41 -6.98
C LYS A 102 9.65 -24.21 -8.26
N THR A 103 9.06 -23.60 -9.28
CA THR A 103 8.76 -24.27 -10.56
C THR A 103 10.01 -24.38 -11.44
N ALA A 104 10.95 -23.45 -11.32
CA ALA A 104 12.23 -23.48 -12.05
C ALA A 104 13.26 -24.47 -11.45
N GLU A 105 13.10 -24.85 -10.17
CA GLU A 105 13.94 -25.82 -9.46
C GLU A 105 13.38 -27.27 -9.51
N SER A 106 12.20 -27.48 -10.14
CA SER A 106 11.54 -28.80 -10.32
C SER A 106 11.75 -29.34 -11.72
#